data_AF-A0A438DVM9-F1
#
_entry.id   AF-A0A438DVM9-F1
#
_cell.length_a   1.000
_cell.length_b   1.000
_cell.length_c   1.000
_cell.angle_alpha   90.00
_cell.angle_beta   90.00
_cell.angle_gamma   90.00
#
_symmetry.space_group_name_H-M   'P 1'
#
loop_
_entity.id
_entity.type
_entity.pdbx_description
1 polymer ?
#
loop_
_entity_poly.entity_id
_entity_poly.type
_entity_poly.pdbx_seq_one_letter_code
_entity_poly.pdbx_strand_id
1 'polypeptide(L)'
;MAPPAIQKASPTPPSPLQKLSTPTVASTPTTATGGASPLDAFASDPTFSAFLSHSFDSTRFSSAALSAGSAASTAEKLQDGIRLLEKQLRSEVLHRHSDLLNQLSSLKDADSALSTLRAAVSSLQSSVRRVRSEIADPHRQIKSKTIQLSNLHRTTDLLQHSIRAIRLSKKLRDLASADPDKLDLAKAAQLHCEILSLCSENDLAGIDIINEELASVF
;
A
#
# COMPACT_ATOMS: atom_id res chain seq x y z
N MET A 1 -49.05 -11.60 -17.32
CA MET A 1 -49.01 -10.56 -16.28
C MET A 1 -48.77 -11.26 -14.94
N ALA A 2 -47.49 -11.42 -14.56
CA ALA A 2 -46.97 -11.91 -13.27
C ALA A 2 -45.44 -11.63 -13.28
N PRO A 3 -44.79 -11.34 -12.14
CA PRO A 3 -43.68 -10.40 -12.03
C PRO A 3 -42.28 -11.07 -12.14
N PRO A 4 -41.21 -10.32 -12.48
CA PRO A 4 -39.84 -10.80 -12.30
C PRO A 4 -39.35 -10.53 -10.86
N ALA A 5 -38.87 -11.60 -10.23
CA ALA A 5 -38.22 -11.58 -8.93
C ALA A 5 -36.87 -10.85 -9.01
N ILE A 6 -36.77 -9.70 -8.35
CA ILE A 6 -35.50 -9.00 -8.14
C ILE A 6 -34.71 -9.74 -7.06
N GLN A 7 -33.62 -10.36 -7.49
CA GLN A 7 -32.63 -11.01 -6.64
C GLN A 7 -32.09 -10.03 -5.60
N LYS A 8 -32.17 -10.45 -4.34
CA LYS A 8 -31.54 -9.81 -3.18
C LYS A 8 -30.05 -9.57 -3.46
N ALA A 9 -29.65 -8.31 -3.36
CA ALA A 9 -28.26 -7.90 -3.31
C ALA A 9 -27.53 -8.64 -2.18
N SER A 10 -26.37 -9.18 -2.53
CA SER A 10 -25.40 -9.81 -1.65
C SER A 10 -24.88 -8.81 -0.60
N PRO A 11 -24.68 -9.23 0.66
CA PRO A 11 -24.13 -8.36 1.69
C PRO A 11 -22.64 -8.13 1.40
N THR A 12 -22.30 -6.88 1.08
CA THR A 12 -20.92 -6.36 1.11
C THR A 12 -20.28 -6.67 2.46
N PRO A 13 -19.08 -7.29 2.51
CA PRO A 13 -18.39 -7.49 3.77
C PRO A 13 -17.99 -6.13 4.36
N PRO A 14 -18.10 -5.93 5.68
CA PRO A 14 -17.74 -4.66 6.29
C PRO A 14 -16.24 -4.40 6.13
N SER A 15 -15.90 -3.21 5.63
CA SER A 15 -14.54 -2.69 5.51
C SER A 15 -13.81 -2.77 6.86
N PRO A 16 -12.63 -3.42 6.96
CA PRO A 16 -11.89 -3.54 8.21
C PRO A 16 -11.14 -2.25 8.61
N LEU A 17 -11.24 -1.19 7.79
CA LEU A 17 -10.47 0.04 7.94
C LEU A 17 -11.02 1.02 8.99
N GLN A 18 -12.23 0.80 9.52
CA GLN A 18 -12.78 1.66 10.59
C GLN A 18 -12.30 1.31 12.00
N LYS A 19 -11.49 0.25 12.17
CA LYS A 19 -10.89 -0.09 13.47
C LYS A 19 -9.47 0.43 13.64
N LEU A 20 -9.00 1.30 12.75
CA LEU A 20 -7.77 2.04 12.99
C LEU A 20 -8.07 3.24 13.89
N SER A 21 -8.51 2.95 15.12
CA SER A 21 -8.27 3.86 16.23
C SER A 21 -6.77 3.93 16.36
N THR A 22 -6.19 5.01 15.85
CA THR A 22 -4.82 5.41 16.19
C THR A 22 -4.67 5.24 17.69
N PRO A 23 -3.72 4.43 18.20
CA PRO A 23 -3.31 4.63 19.57
C PRO A 23 -2.77 6.05 19.58
N THR A 24 -3.52 6.96 20.20
CA THR A 24 -2.92 8.18 20.72
C THR A 24 -1.78 7.66 21.57
N VAL A 25 -0.56 7.72 21.03
CA VAL A 25 0.65 7.71 21.82
C VAL A 25 0.50 8.99 22.62
N ALA A 26 -0.24 8.88 23.72
CA ALA A 26 -0.10 9.79 24.82
C ALA A 26 1.33 9.54 25.25
N SER A 27 2.22 10.36 24.68
CA SER A 27 3.50 10.70 25.25
C SER A 27 3.21 10.99 26.71
N THR A 28 3.33 9.97 27.53
CA THR A 28 3.32 10.15 28.97
C THR A 28 4.53 11.04 29.19
N PRO A 29 4.34 12.27 29.70
CA PRO A 29 5.49 13.09 30.03
C PRO A 29 6.27 12.28 31.05
N THR A 30 7.42 11.79 30.63
CA THR A 30 8.48 11.42 31.54
C THR A 30 8.98 12.75 32.07
N THR A 31 8.24 13.33 33.00
CA THR A 31 8.61 14.57 33.65
C THR A 31 7.96 14.54 35.02
N ALA A 32 8.76 14.05 35.96
CA ALA A 32 8.77 14.37 37.36
C ALA A 32 7.46 14.95 37.90
N THR A 33 6.70 14.14 38.64
CA THR A 33 5.87 14.67 39.71
C THR A 33 6.80 15.46 40.63
N GLY A 34 6.91 16.77 40.38
CA GLY A 34 7.57 17.77 41.21
C GLY A 34 6.75 18.04 42.47
N GLY A 35 6.36 16.98 43.19
CA GLY A 35 6.08 17.09 44.61
C GLY A 35 7.41 16.98 45.32
N ALA A 36 7.75 17.95 46.17
CA ALA A 36 8.94 17.91 47.02
C ALA A 36 9.10 16.48 47.56
N SER A 37 10.17 15.80 47.14
CA SER A 37 10.39 14.43 47.55
C SER A 37 10.46 14.41 49.07
N PRO A 38 9.80 13.50 49.79
CA PRO A 38 9.85 13.48 51.26
C PRO A 38 11.28 13.28 51.77
N LEU A 39 12.16 12.70 50.95
CA LEU A 39 13.60 12.65 51.17
C LEU A 39 14.26 14.03 51.26
N ASP A 40 13.71 15.03 50.57
CA ASP A 40 14.14 16.43 50.59
C ASP A 40 13.75 17.09 51.94
N ALA A 41 12.57 16.75 52.46
CA ALA A 41 12.16 17.13 53.83
C ALA A 41 13.05 16.45 54.89
N PHE A 42 13.40 15.17 54.71
CA PHE A 42 14.37 14.48 55.57
C PHE A 42 15.79 15.03 55.43
N ALA A 43 16.19 15.51 54.25
CA ALA A 43 17.48 16.14 54.02
C ALA A 43 17.60 17.51 54.70
N SER A 44 16.47 18.23 54.84
CA SER A 44 16.40 19.51 55.54
C SER A 44 16.44 19.40 57.07
N ASP A 45 16.13 18.23 57.63
CA ASP A 45 16.10 18.04 59.08
C ASP A 45 17.48 17.59 59.62
N PRO A 46 18.08 18.32 60.58
CA PRO A 46 19.41 18.01 61.11
C PRO A 46 19.51 16.62 61.78
N THR A 47 18.39 16.09 62.30
CA THR A 47 18.36 14.74 62.89
C THR A 47 18.35 13.63 61.83
N PHE A 48 17.70 13.85 60.68
CA PHE A 48 17.61 12.85 59.60
C PHE A 48 18.73 12.98 58.57
N SER A 49 19.24 14.19 58.34
CA SER A 49 20.38 14.48 57.46
C SER A 49 21.66 13.72 57.88
N ALA A 50 21.85 13.50 59.19
CA ALA A 50 22.93 12.67 59.72
C ALA A 50 22.93 11.26 59.12
N PHE A 51 21.76 10.69 58.82
CA PHE A 51 21.60 9.35 58.23
C PHE A 51 21.80 9.33 56.71
N LEU A 52 21.74 10.49 56.04
CA LEU A 52 21.96 10.60 54.59
C LEU A 52 23.44 10.74 54.23
N SER A 53 24.31 11.01 55.21
CA SER A 53 25.75 11.07 55.02
C SER A 53 26.36 9.67 54.87
N HIS A 54 27.29 9.51 53.93
CA HIS A 54 28.03 8.27 53.71
C HIS A 54 28.93 7.85 54.89
N SER A 55 29.16 8.73 55.87
CA SER A 55 30.00 8.50 57.04
C SER A 55 29.19 8.46 58.35
N PHE A 56 27.97 7.92 58.31
CA PHE A 56 27.13 7.81 59.51
C PHE A 56 27.76 6.86 60.54
N ASP A 57 27.96 7.36 61.76
CA ASP A 57 28.45 6.59 62.90
C ASP A 57 27.40 6.57 64.00
N SER A 58 26.80 5.39 64.19
CA SER A 58 25.75 5.14 65.18
C SER A 58 26.22 5.45 66.60
N THR A 59 27.49 5.16 66.92
CA THR A 59 28.02 5.34 68.27
C THR A 59 28.17 6.82 68.62
N ARG A 60 28.70 7.62 67.70
CA ARG A 60 28.78 9.08 67.86
C ARG A 60 27.42 9.74 67.93
N PHE A 61 26.46 9.29 67.11
CA PHE A 61 25.11 9.81 67.11
C PHE A 61 24.40 9.54 68.44
N SER A 62 24.46 8.30 68.95
CA SER A 62 23.88 7.94 70.25
C SER A 62 24.57 8.65 71.42
N SER A 63 25.91 8.77 71.40
CA SER A 63 26.64 9.53 72.42
C SER A 63 26.27 11.02 72.41
N ALA A 64 26.14 11.64 71.24
CA ALA A 64 25.71 13.03 71.12
C ALA A 64 24.27 13.24 71.63
N ALA A 65 23.35 12.32 71.32
CA ALA A 65 21.97 12.37 71.80
C ALA A 65 21.85 12.16 73.32
N LEU A 66 22.71 11.31 73.91
CA LEU A 66 22.75 11.07 75.35
C LEU A 66 23.39 12.24 76.11
N SER A 67 24.49 12.81 75.59
CA SER A 67 25.12 14.01 76.15
C SER A 67 24.24 15.26 76.06
N ALA A 68 23.37 15.35 75.05
CA ALA A 68 22.39 16.42 74.90
C ALA A 68 21.11 16.22 75.73
N GLY A 69 20.95 15.07 76.41
CA GLY A 69 19.75 14.73 77.19
C GLY A 69 18.47 14.54 76.36
N SER A 70 18.58 14.42 75.03
CA SER A 70 17.45 14.38 74.09
C SER A 70 17.16 13.00 73.52
N ALA A 71 17.84 11.94 74.01
CA ALA A 71 17.77 10.58 73.50
C ALA A 71 16.32 10.05 73.30
N ALA A 72 15.42 10.28 74.26
CA ALA A 72 14.03 9.85 74.18
C ALA A 72 13.25 10.58 73.05
N SER A 73 13.43 11.90 72.94
CA SER A 73 12.78 12.72 71.90
C SER A 73 13.32 12.39 70.50
N THR A 74 14.63 12.13 70.39
CA THR A 74 15.22 11.67 69.12
C THR A 74 14.73 10.28 68.71
N ALA A 75 14.53 9.37 69.68
CA ALA A 75 14.01 8.04 69.39
C ALA A 75 12.54 8.08 68.93
N GLU A 76 11.70 8.90 69.58
CA GLU A 76 10.31 9.13 69.17
C GLU A 76 10.25 9.74 67.76
N LYS A 77 11.07 10.75 67.49
CA LYS A 77 11.18 11.38 66.17
C LYS A 77 11.63 10.40 65.08
N LEU A 78 12.59 9.51 65.38
CA LEU A 78 13.01 8.44 64.47
C LEU A 78 11.90 7.42 64.23
N GLN A 79 11.16 7.04 65.26
CA GLN A 79 10.01 6.14 65.17
C GLN A 79 8.94 6.72 64.23
N ASP A 80 8.65 8.01 64.35
CA ASP A 80 7.69 8.72 63.50
C ASP A 80 8.21 8.86 62.06
N GLY A 81 9.51 9.14 61.88
CA GLY A 81 10.15 9.17 60.57
C GLY A 81 10.11 7.81 59.85
N ILE A 82 10.35 6.71 60.57
CA ILE A 82 10.25 5.33 60.05
C ILE A 82 8.81 5.03 59.62
N ARG A 83 7.82 5.37 60.46
CA ARG A 83 6.40 5.18 60.12
C ARG A 83 5.98 5.96 58.90
N LEU A 84 6.48 7.20 58.75
CA LEU A 84 6.21 8.03 57.58
C LEU A 84 6.85 7.42 56.32
N LEU A 85 8.13 7.01 56.39
CA LEU A 85 8.82 6.34 55.27
C LEU A 85 8.14 5.04 54.87
N GLU A 86 7.70 4.22 55.83
CA GLU A 86 6.99 2.97 55.55
C GLU A 86 5.66 3.24 54.82
N LYS A 87 4.88 4.23 55.28
CA LYS A 87 3.63 4.63 54.63
C LYS A 87 3.88 5.12 53.20
N GLN A 88 4.90 5.93 53.00
CA GLN A 88 5.24 6.50 51.70
C GLN A 88 5.83 5.47 50.73
N LEU A 89 6.70 4.60 51.22
CA LEU A 89 7.22 3.48 50.43
C LEU A 89 6.07 2.59 50.00
N ARG A 90 5.13 2.28 50.90
CA ARG A 90 3.97 1.46 50.56
C ARG A 90 3.08 2.13 49.51
N SER A 91 2.83 3.44 49.61
CA SER A 91 2.04 4.16 48.60
C SER A 91 2.75 4.24 47.26
N GLU A 92 4.05 4.55 47.25
CA GLU A 92 4.85 4.65 46.02
C GLU A 92 4.96 3.28 45.35
N VAL A 93 5.22 2.21 46.12
CA VAL A 93 5.26 0.84 45.62
C VAL A 93 3.91 0.47 45.00
N LEU A 94 2.79 0.69 45.70
CA LEU A 94 1.47 0.36 45.17
C LEU A 94 1.16 1.15 43.89
N HIS A 95 1.48 2.45 43.87
CA HIS A 95 1.25 3.29 42.71
C HIS A 95 2.11 2.86 41.50
N ARG A 96 3.41 2.63 41.70
CA ARG A 96 4.32 2.17 40.64
C ARG A 96 3.91 0.80 40.09
N HIS A 97 3.42 -0.10 40.94
CA HIS A 97 2.91 -1.40 40.51
C HIS A 97 1.64 -1.26 39.69
N SER A 98 0.70 -0.40 40.10
CA SER A 98 -0.51 -0.16 39.29
C SER A 98 -0.18 0.43 37.92
N ASP A 99 0.77 1.37 37.86
CA ASP A 99 1.17 1.99 36.60
C ASP A 99 1.88 0.98 35.68
N LEU A 100 2.79 0.18 36.23
CA LEU A 100 3.48 -0.86 35.46
C LEU A 100 2.51 -1.92 34.92
N LEU A 101 1.50 -2.32 35.70
CA LEU A 101 0.47 -3.25 35.26
C LEU A 101 -0.40 -2.65 34.15
N ASN A 102 -0.78 -1.38 34.26
CA ASN A 102 -1.53 -0.67 33.21
C ASN A 102 -0.72 -0.56 31.90
N GLN A 103 0.57 -0.24 32.02
CA GLN A 103 1.50 -0.22 30.89
C GLN A 103 1.67 -1.60 30.25
N LEU A 104 1.81 -2.66 31.06
CA LEU A 104 1.92 -4.03 30.56
C LEU A 104 0.64 -4.49 29.86
N SER A 105 -0.53 -4.13 30.39
CA SER A 105 -1.82 -4.40 29.73
C SER A 105 -1.92 -3.69 28.40
N SER A 106 -1.59 -2.40 28.35
CA SER A 106 -1.61 -1.60 27.12
C SER A 106 -0.64 -2.15 26.07
N LEU A 107 0.54 -2.61 26.49
CA LEU A 107 1.52 -3.25 25.61
C LEU A 107 0.98 -4.58 25.05
N LYS A 108 0.31 -5.38 25.87
CA LYS A 108 -0.33 -6.63 25.43
C LYS A 108 -1.44 -6.37 24.40
N ASP A 109 -2.26 -5.34 24.63
CA ASP A 109 -3.30 -4.96 23.68
C ASP A 109 -2.69 -4.49 22.35
N ALA A 110 -1.62 -3.69 22.40
CA ALA A 110 -0.87 -3.29 21.21
C ALA A 110 -0.26 -4.47 20.46
N ASP A 111 0.30 -5.47 21.15
CA ASP A 111 0.84 -6.68 20.52
C ASP A 111 -0.26 -7.51 19.84
N SER A 112 -1.44 -7.62 20.47
CA SER A 112 -2.61 -8.28 19.86
C SER A 112 -3.10 -7.57 18.59
N ALA A 113 -3.10 -6.23 18.60
CA ALA A 113 -3.44 -5.41 17.44
C ALA A 113 -2.40 -5.58 16.32
N LEU A 114 -1.11 -5.59 16.64
CA LEU A 114 -0.03 -5.86 15.69
C LEU A 114 -0.12 -7.26 15.09
N SER A 115 -0.45 -8.27 15.89
CA SER A 115 -0.66 -9.64 15.40
C SER A 115 -1.83 -9.72 14.41
N THR A 116 -2.92 -9.01 14.71
CA THR A 116 -4.08 -8.89 13.80
C THR A 116 -3.70 -8.16 12.50
N LEU A 117 -2.93 -7.08 12.60
CA LEU A 117 -2.44 -6.33 11.44
C LEU A 117 -1.55 -7.21 10.56
N ARG A 118 -0.64 -7.99 11.14
CA ARG A 118 0.21 -8.93 10.38
C ARG A 118 -0.62 -9.96 9.63
N ALA A 119 -1.66 -10.51 10.24
CA ALA A 119 -2.57 -11.46 9.58
C ALA A 119 -3.36 -10.79 8.43
N ALA A 120 -3.83 -9.56 8.63
CA ALA A 120 -4.51 -8.79 7.59
C ALA A 120 -3.59 -8.47 6.41
N VAL A 121 -2.34 -8.05 6.67
CA VAL A 121 -1.34 -7.80 5.64
C VAL A 121 -1.01 -9.06 4.85
N SER A 122 -0.82 -10.20 5.52
CA SER A 122 -0.59 -11.49 4.85
C SER A 122 -1.76 -11.91 3.95
N SER A 123 -2.98 -11.69 4.43
CA SER A 123 -4.21 -11.92 3.66
C SER A 123 -4.28 -11.02 2.44
N LEU A 124 -4.00 -9.72 2.61
CA LEU A 124 -3.97 -8.74 1.51
C LEU A 124 -2.90 -9.08 0.46
N GLN A 125 -1.69 -9.44 0.90
CA GLN A 125 -0.62 -9.87 0.00
C GLN A 125 -1.02 -11.10 -0.83
N SER A 126 -1.75 -12.03 -0.22
CA SER A 126 -2.26 -13.22 -0.91
C SER A 126 -3.36 -12.86 -1.92
N SER A 127 -4.30 -11.97 -1.55
CA SER A 127 -5.31 -11.44 -2.46
C SER A 127 -4.70 -10.69 -3.64
N VAL A 128 -3.70 -9.84 -3.40
CA VAL A 128 -3.00 -9.10 -4.48
C VAL A 128 -2.27 -10.06 -5.41
N ARG A 129 -1.59 -11.08 -4.88
CA ARG A 129 -0.95 -12.12 -5.72
C ARG A 129 -1.97 -12.83 -6.60
N ARG A 130 -3.13 -13.19 -6.04
CA ARG A 130 -4.22 -13.84 -6.78
C ARG A 130 -4.80 -12.94 -7.86
N VAL A 131 -5.11 -11.69 -7.55
CA VAL A 131 -5.59 -10.71 -8.53
C VAL A 131 -4.57 -10.50 -9.64
N ARG A 132 -3.28 -10.42 -9.31
CA ARG A 132 -2.21 -10.31 -10.30
C ARG A 132 -2.17 -11.53 -11.23
N SER A 133 -2.32 -12.75 -10.71
CA SER A 133 -2.40 -13.94 -11.57
C SER A 133 -3.67 -13.95 -12.42
N GLU A 134 -4.82 -13.58 -11.85
CA GLU A 134 -6.09 -13.54 -12.56
C GLU A 134 -6.13 -12.48 -13.67
N ILE A 135 -5.35 -11.40 -13.56
CA ILE A 135 -5.27 -10.34 -14.58
C ILE A 135 -4.18 -10.62 -15.63
N ALA A 136 -3.08 -11.29 -15.26
CA ALA A 136 -1.95 -11.50 -16.17
C ALA A 136 -2.32 -12.32 -17.40
N ASP A 137 -3.06 -13.41 -17.22
CA ASP A 137 -3.48 -14.29 -18.30
C ASP A 137 -4.49 -13.64 -19.28
N PRO A 138 -5.61 -13.02 -18.84
CA PRO A 138 -6.51 -12.34 -19.75
C PRO A 138 -5.82 -11.17 -20.46
N HIS A 139 -4.91 -10.45 -19.81
CA HIS A 139 -4.15 -9.40 -20.48
C HIS A 139 -3.28 -9.95 -21.63
N ARG A 140 -2.59 -11.08 -21.43
CA ARG A 140 -1.85 -11.75 -22.52
C ARG A 140 -2.78 -12.22 -23.64
N GLN A 141 -3.93 -12.80 -23.29
CA GLN A 141 -4.91 -13.27 -24.27
C GLN A 141 -5.47 -12.12 -25.11
N ILE A 142 -5.85 -11.01 -24.46
CA ILE A 142 -6.34 -9.81 -25.15
C ILE A 142 -5.26 -9.29 -26.08
N LYS A 143 -4.02 -9.12 -25.59
CA LYS A 143 -2.90 -8.66 -26.43
C LYS A 143 -2.70 -9.56 -27.66
N SER A 144 -2.70 -10.88 -27.48
CA SER A 144 -2.57 -11.83 -28.60
C SER A 144 -3.71 -11.71 -29.60
N LYS A 145 -4.97 -11.63 -29.11
CA LYS A 145 -6.15 -11.50 -29.98
C LYS A 145 -6.18 -10.15 -30.70
N THR A 146 -5.74 -9.07 -30.06
CA THR A 146 -5.62 -7.75 -30.70
C THR A 146 -4.60 -7.78 -31.84
N ILE A 147 -3.45 -8.43 -31.64
CA ILE A 147 -2.45 -8.59 -32.71
C ILE A 147 -3.03 -9.43 -33.86
N GLN A 148 -3.68 -10.55 -33.54
CA GLN A 148 -4.33 -11.40 -34.56
C GLN A 148 -5.39 -10.62 -35.35
N LEU A 149 -6.22 -9.84 -34.67
CA LEU A 149 -7.25 -9.01 -35.31
C LEU A 149 -6.63 -7.92 -36.20
N SER A 150 -5.56 -7.27 -35.72
CA SER A 150 -4.83 -6.27 -36.52
C SER A 150 -4.22 -6.88 -37.78
N ASN A 151 -3.62 -8.06 -37.66
CA ASN A 151 -3.08 -8.80 -38.80
C ASN A 151 -4.18 -9.20 -39.77
N LEU A 152 -5.32 -9.71 -39.28
CA LEU A 152 -6.46 -10.10 -40.11
C LEU A 152 -7.06 -8.90 -40.83
N HIS A 153 -7.18 -7.76 -40.15
CA HIS A 153 -7.65 -6.51 -40.76
C HIS A 153 -6.70 -6.08 -41.88
N ARG A 154 -5.40 -6.04 -41.60
CA ARG A 154 -4.39 -5.71 -42.61
C ARG A 154 -4.44 -6.65 -43.82
N THR A 155 -4.54 -7.96 -43.59
CA THR A 155 -4.68 -8.94 -44.68
C THR A 155 -5.97 -8.73 -45.47
N THR A 156 -7.07 -8.40 -44.80
CA THR A 156 -8.36 -8.12 -45.44
C THR A 156 -8.27 -6.88 -46.31
N ASP A 157 -7.66 -5.81 -45.80
CA ASP A 157 -7.41 -4.58 -46.55
C ASP A 157 -6.55 -4.88 -47.78
N LEU A 158 -5.42 -5.58 -47.61
CA LEU A 158 -4.56 -5.97 -48.72
C LEU A 158 -5.33 -6.78 -49.77
N LEU A 159 -6.16 -7.75 -49.35
CA LEU A 159 -6.97 -8.55 -50.26
C LEU A 159 -8.00 -7.70 -51.02
N GLN A 160 -8.67 -6.77 -50.36
CA GLN A 160 -9.64 -5.86 -51.01
C GLN A 160 -8.96 -4.98 -52.06
N HIS A 161 -7.80 -4.39 -51.73
CA HIS A 161 -7.04 -3.58 -52.66
C HIS A 161 -6.49 -4.43 -53.82
N SER A 162 -6.05 -5.66 -53.55
CA SER A 162 -5.61 -6.63 -54.58
C SER A 162 -6.74 -6.95 -55.55
N ILE A 163 -7.93 -7.26 -55.05
CA ILE A 163 -9.12 -7.54 -55.88
C ILE A 163 -9.46 -6.32 -56.73
N ARG A 164 -9.40 -5.11 -56.16
CA ARG A 164 -9.66 -3.87 -56.91
C ARG A 164 -8.64 -3.67 -58.02
N ALA A 165 -7.35 -3.87 -57.74
CA ALA A 165 -6.28 -3.79 -58.74
C ALA A 165 -6.53 -4.76 -59.89
N ILE A 166 -6.75 -6.05 -59.61
CA ILE A 166 -7.02 -7.08 -60.62
C ILE A 166 -8.25 -6.74 -61.47
N ARG A 167 -9.33 -6.21 -60.85
CA ARG A 167 -10.53 -5.79 -61.59
C ARG A 167 -10.29 -4.61 -62.52
N LEU A 168 -9.44 -3.65 -62.14
CA LEU A 168 -9.07 -2.52 -62.99
C LEU A 168 -8.14 -2.98 -64.12
N SER A 169 -7.16 -3.83 -63.81
CA SER A 169 -6.26 -4.47 -64.79
C SER A 169 -7.04 -5.23 -65.85
N LYS A 170 -8.03 -6.03 -65.44
CA LYS A 170 -8.91 -6.74 -66.36
C LYS A 170 -9.72 -5.78 -67.26
N LYS A 171 -10.29 -4.70 -66.70
CA LYS A 171 -11.02 -3.69 -67.49
C LYS A 171 -10.13 -3.00 -68.52
N LEU A 172 -8.88 -2.72 -68.17
CA LEU A 172 -7.90 -2.13 -69.09
C LEU A 172 -7.57 -3.11 -70.21
N ARG A 173 -7.35 -4.40 -69.88
CA ARG A 173 -7.11 -5.47 -70.88
C ARG A 173 -8.30 -5.65 -71.83
N ASP A 174 -9.53 -5.65 -71.30
CA ASP A 174 -10.75 -5.77 -72.09
C ASP A 174 -10.93 -4.56 -73.03
N LEU A 175 -10.57 -3.35 -72.59
CA LEU A 175 -10.60 -2.14 -73.42
C LEU A 175 -9.51 -2.14 -74.49
N ALA A 176 -8.31 -2.66 -74.18
CA ALA A 176 -7.20 -2.79 -75.12
C ALA A 176 -7.43 -3.89 -76.17
N SER A 177 -8.24 -4.90 -75.84
CA SER A 177 -8.60 -5.99 -76.75
C SER A 177 -9.81 -5.68 -77.65
N ALA A 178 -10.47 -4.53 -77.44
CA ALA A 178 -11.58 -4.06 -78.26
C ALA A 178 -11.09 -3.45 -79.59
N ASP A 179 -11.99 -3.35 -80.58
CA ASP A 179 -11.67 -2.84 -81.92
C ASP A 179 -10.89 -1.50 -81.88
N PRO A 180 -9.80 -1.35 -82.65
CA PRO A 180 -8.92 -0.18 -82.60
C PRO A 180 -9.63 1.15 -82.93
N ASP A 181 -10.74 1.11 -83.70
CA ASP A 181 -11.55 2.29 -84.03
C ASP A 181 -12.45 2.76 -82.87
N LYS A 182 -12.61 1.96 -81.80
CA LYS A 182 -13.40 2.28 -80.60
C LYS A 182 -12.54 2.41 -79.33
N LEU A 183 -11.22 2.38 -79.48
CA LEU A 183 -10.29 2.41 -78.36
C LEU A 183 -10.22 3.83 -77.77
N ASP A 184 -10.84 4.01 -76.61
CA ASP A 184 -10.78 5.26 -75.86
C ASP A 184 -9.44 5.35 -75.10
N LEU A 185 -8.45 5.94 -75.76
CA LEU A 185 -7.10 6.12 -75.23
C LEU A 185 -7.06 6.94 -73.93
N ALA A 186 -7.96 7.93 -73.79
CA ALA A 186 -8.03 8.76 -72.59
C ALA A 186 -8.49 7.93 -71.37
N LYS A 187 -9.47 7.05 -71.58
CA LYS A 187 -9.97 6.14 -70.55
C LYS A 187 -8.96 5.04 -70.19
N ALA A 188 -8.21 4.54 -71.17
CA ALA A 188 -7.13 3.60 -70.93
C ALA A 188 -6.01 4.22 -70.07
N ALA A 189 -5.57 5.44 -70.40
CA ALA A 189 -4.59 6.19 -69.61
C ALA A 189 -5.09 6.49 -68.19
N GLN A 190 -6.38 6.81 -68.03
CA GLN A 190 -6.99 7.03 -66.71
C GLN A 190 -6.97 5.75 -65.86
N LEU A 191 -7.37 4.60 -66.42
CA LEU A 191 -7.34 3.32 -65.72
C LEU A 191 -5.91 2.92 -65.34
N HIS A 192 -4.95 3.16 -66.25
CA HIS A 192 -3.54 2.94 -65.98
C HIS A 192 -3.03 3.78 -64.80
N CYS A 193 -3.32 5.08 -64.76
CA CYS A 193 -2.94 5.93 -63.65
C CYS A 193 -3.61 5.50 -62.34
N GLU A 194 -4.89 5.10 -62.36
CA GLU A 194 -5.59 4.63 -61.17
C GLU A 194 -4.97 3.33 -60.61
N ILE A 195 -4.59 2.38 -61.47
CA ILE A 195 -3.92 1.14 -61.07
C ILE A 195 -2.59 1.44 -60.38
N LEU A 196 -1.76 2.32 -60.96
CA LEU A 196 -0.47 2.69 -60.36
C LEU A 196 -0.65 3.41 -59.01
N SER A 197 -1.60 4.35 -58.93
CA SER A 197 -1.92 5.04 -57.67
C SER A 197 -2.32 4.02 -56.60
N LEU A 198 -3.25 3.12 -56.94
CA LEU A 198 -3.76 2.10 -56.02
C LEU A 198 -2.64 1.17 -55.52
N CYS A 199 -1.74 0.74 -56.40
CA CYS A 199 -0.59 -0.10 -56.06
C CYS A 199 0.41 0.60 -55.14
N SER A 200 0.70 1.87 -55.40
CA SER A 200 1.68 2.65 -54.63
C SER A 200 1.16 3.08 -53.25
N GLU A 201 -0.12 3.46 -53.15
CA GLU A 201 -0.71 3.96 -51.91
C GLU A 201 -0.98 2.84 -50.89
N ASN A 202 -1.26 1.63 -51.36
CA ASN A 202 -1.68 0.51 -50.51
C ASN A 202 -0.60 -0.57 -50.33
N ASP A 203 0.66 -0.25 -50.69
CA ASP A 203 1.84 -1.13 -50.54
C ASP A 203 1.57 -2.56 -51.05
N LEU A 204 0.97 -2.66 -52.24
CA LEU A 204 0.67 -3.95 -52.88
C LEU A 204 1.92 -4.59 -53.52
N ALA A 205 3.08 -3.94 -53.34
CA ALA A 205 4.36 -4.41 -53.82
C ALA A 205 4.77 -5.72 -53.11
N GLY A 206 5.19 -6.71 -53.89
CA GLY A 206 5.58 -8.03 -53.36
C GLY A 206 4.46 -9.06 -53.28
N ILE A 207 3.24 -8.74 -53.72
CA ILE A 207 2.18 -9.73 -53.93
C ILE A 207 2.35 -10.32 -55.33
N ASP A 208 2.75 -11.59 -55.42
CA ASP A 208 3.10 -12.26 -56.69
C ASP A 208 2.01 -12.15 -57.76
N ILE A 209 0.74 -12.35 -57.38
CA ILE A 209 -0.42 -12.30 -58.30
C ILE A 209 -0.58 -10.89 -58.91
N ILE A 210 -0.30 -9.85 -58.13
CA ILE A 210 -0.42 -8.47 -58.61
C ILE A 210 0.76 -8.14 -59.52
N ASN A 211 1.96 -8.57 -59.15
CA ASN A 211 3.15 -8.40 -59.97
C ASN A 211 2.99 -9.10 -61.34
N GLU A 212 2.41 -10.30 -61.35
CA GLU A 212 2.10 -11.06 -62.57
C GLU A 212 1.05 -10.35 -63.42
N GLU A 213 -0.04 -9.86 -62.81
CA GLU A 213 -1.06 -9.10 -63.53
C GLU A 213 -0.50 -7.78 -64.10
N LEU A 214 0.34 -7.07 -63.34
CA LEU A 214 1.03 -5.86 -63.77
C LEU A 214 1.90 -6.14 -65.00
N ALA A 215 2.69 -7.21 -64.96
CA ALA A 215 3.55 -7.64 -66.07
C ALA A 215 2.78 -8.15 -67.30
N SER A 216 1.51 -8.55 -67.13
CA SER A 216 0.65 -8.99 -68.25
C SER A 216 -0.12 -7.85 -68.91
N VAL A 217 -0.25 -6.71 -68.22
CA VAL A 217 -1.02 -5.53 -68.65
C VAL A 217 -0.12 -4.41 -69.16
N PHE A 218 1.13 -4.34 -68.68
CA PHE A 218 2.18 -3.44 -69.18
C PHE A 218 3.21 -4.20 -70.02
#